data_AF-A0AAU3HPG4-F1
#
_entry.id   AF-A0AAU3HPG4-F1
#
_cell.length_a   1.000
_cell.length_b   1.000
_cell.length_c   1.000
_cell.angle_alpha   90.00
_cell.angle_beta   90.00
_cell.angle_gamma   90.00
#
_symmetry.space_group_name_H-M   'P 1'
#
loop_
_entity.id
_entity.type
_entity.pdbx_description
1 polymer ?
#
loop_
_entity_poly.entity_id
_entity_poly.type
_entity_poly.pdbx_seq_one_letter_code
_entity_poly.pdbx_strand_id
1 'polypeptide(L)'
;MDASEQAPDDRPLDLYLEMLRLRMAPADYALLLRMVEPVLEAIREERVGAIELCLDGAEPESVPQEVRDEASLVVAVAVTGRLDNRIVELETEEIGVVRVVTDSGTADDPERCKEIADFIGERHRQDEELRGIAEVSGLPTDV
;
A
#
# COMPACT_ATOMS: atom_id res chain seq x y z
N MET A 1 -15.10 -28.69 16.03
CA MET A 1 -14.13 -28.42 14.96
C MET A 1 -14.17 -26.92 14.78
N ASP A 2 -13.41 -26.22 15.60
CA ASP A 2 -13.34 -24.76 15.53
C ASP A 2 -12.18 -24.43 14.60
N ALA A 3 -12.52 -23.80 13.48
CA ALA A 3 -11.54 -23.19 12.59
C ALA A 3 -10.84 -22.10 13.41
N SER A 4 -9.60 -22.35 13.78
CA SER A 4 -8.76 -21.31 14.34
C SER A 4 -8.66 -20.19 13.30
N GLU A 5 -9.25 -19.04 13.61
CA GLU A 5 -8.85 -17.75 13.05
C GLU A 5 -7.35 -17.62 13.31
N GLN A 6 -6.55 -18.07 12.34
CA GLN A 6 -5.11 -17.94 12.39
C GLN A 6 -4.83 -16.46 12.23
N ALA A 7 -4.42 -15.82 13.33
CA ALA A 7 -3.70 -14.56 13.27
C ALA A 7 -2.69 -14.66 12.12
N PRO A 8 -2.55 -13.60 11.29
CA PRO A 8 -1.57 -13.61 10.21
C PRO A 8 -0.25 -14.05 10.81
N ASP A 9 0.25 -15.15 10.27
CA ASP A 9 1.50 -15.73 10.72
C ASP A 9 2.59 -14.73 10.36
N ASP A 10 3.22 -14.08 11.35
CA ASP A 10 4.23 -13.03 11.11
C ASP A 10 5.50 -13.56 10.40
N ARG A 11 5.63 -14.88 10.24
CA ARG A 11 6.79 -15.54 9.62
C ARG A 11 7.21 -14.98 8.24
N PRO A 12 6.30 -14.70 7.28
CA PRO A 12 6.66 -14.08 6.01
C PRO A 12 7.20 -12.67 6.17
N LEU A 13 6.62 -11.87 7.07
CA LEU A 13 7.07 -10.50 7.33
C LEU A 13 8.47 -10.49 7.94
N ASP A 14 8.70 -11.32 8.96
CA ASP A 14 10.01 -11.48 9.60
C ASP A 14 11.08 -11.87 8.57
N LEU A 15 10.79 -12.86 7.73
CA LEU A 15 11.70 -13.29 6.68
C LEU A 15 11.98 -12.17 5.68
N TYR A 16 10.96 -11.41 5.28
CA TYR A 16 11.14 -10.30 4.35
C TYR A 16 12.04 -9.20 4.94
N LEU A 17 11.82 -8.82 6.19
CA LEU A 17 12.63 -7.83 6.89
C LEU A 17 14.08 -8.30 7.09
N GLU A 18 14.30 -9.59 7.35
CA GLU A 18 15.64 -10.18 7.42
C GLU A 18 16.37 -10.11 6.07
N MET A 19 15.70 -10.41 4.97
CA MET A 19 16.29 -10.28 3.63
C MET A 19 16.66 -8.82 3.33
N LEU A 20 15.79 -7.87 3.64
CA LEU A 20 16.06 -6.45 3.43
C LEU A 20 17.25 -5.97 4.25
N ARG A 21 17.36 -6.42 5.50
CA ARG A 21 18.50 -6.11 6.38
C ARG A 21 19.84 -6.54 5.78
N LEU A 22 19.87 -7.64 5.03
CA LEU A 22 21.08 -8.16 4.39
C LEU A 22 21.40 -7.44 3.07
N ARG A 23 20.39 -6.95 2.34
CA ARG A 23 20.55 -6.35 1.00
C ARG A 23 20.74 -4.83 1.03
N MET A 24 20.06 -4.13 1.92
CA MET A 24 20.01 -2.67 1.94
C MET A 24 21.17 -2.07 2.73
N ALA A 25 21.52 -0.82 2.41
CA ALA A 25 22.42 -0.04 3.24
C ALA A 25 21.79 0.15 4.64
N PRO A 26 22.58 0.13 5.73
CA PRO A 26 22.03 0.25 7.09
C PRO A 26 21.20 1.51 7.31
N ALA A 27 21.56 2.63 6.66
CA ALA A 27 20.81 3.88 6.74
C ALA A 27 19.43 3.77 6.07
N ASP A 28 19.37 3.15 4.89
CA ASP A 28 18.13 2.96 4.12
C ASP A 28 17.20 1.96 4.82
N TYR A 29 17.76 0.89 5.40
CA TYR A 29 16.99 -0.06 6.20
C TYR A 29 16.40 0.59 7.46
N ALA A 30 17.18 1.44 8.15
CA ALA A 30 16.67 2.19 9.30
C ALA A 30 15.57 3.18 8.91
N LEU A 31 15.70 3.82 7.74
CA LEU A 31 14.66 4.70 7.21
C LEU A 31 13.39 3.92 6.87
N LEU A 32 13.51 2.78 6.20
CA LEU A 32 12.39 1.88 5.90
C LEU A 32 11.65 1.48 7.18
N LEU A 33 12.36 1.04 8.22
CA LEU A 33 11.72 0.65 9.49
C LEU A 33 10.91 1.78 10.10
N ARG A 34 11.43 3.02 10.09
CA ARG A 34 10.70 4.19 10.57
C ARG A 34 9.42 4.49 9.78
N MET A 35 9.36 4.11 8.50
CA MET A 35 8.17 4.28 7.67
C MET A 35 7.09 3.25 8.01
N VAL A 36 7.49 1.99 8.16
CA VAL A 36 6.54 0.87 8.25
C VAL A 36 6.10 0.58 9.68
N GLU A 37 6.93 0.86 10.69
CA GLU A 37 6.64 0.53 12.09
C GLU A 37 5.28 1.04 12.58
N PRO A 38 4.87 2.31 12.35
CA PRO A 38 3.54 2.80 12.76
C PRO A 38 2.40 2.04 12.09
N VAL A 39 2.57 1.68 10.81
CA VAL A 39 1.58 0.95 10.03
C VAL A 39 1.47 -0.50 10.49
N LEU A 40 2.61 -1.15 10.76
CA LEU A 40 2.66 -2.52 11.25
C LEU A 40 2.04 -2.64 12.66
N GLU A 41 2.22 -1.63 13.52
CA GLU A 41 1.49 -1.56 14.80
C GLU A 41 -0.02 -1.39 14.57
N ALA A 42 -0.44 -0.50 13.68
CA ALA A 42 -1.86 -0.30 13.38
C ALA A 42 -2.54 -1.57 12.83
N ILE A 43 -1.84 -2.34 11.98
CA ILE A 43 -2.31 -3.63 11.45
C ILE A 43 -2.46 -4.64 12.59
N ARG A 44 -1.46 -4.76 13.48
CA ARG A 44 -1.49 -5.67 14.64
C ARG A 44 -2.62 -5.34 15.61
N GLU A 45 -2.97 -4.06 15.74
CA GLU A 45 -4.07 -3.60 16.58
C GLU A 45 -5.44 -3.64 15.89
N GLU A 46 -5.54 -4.21 14.68
CA GLU A 46 -6.78 -4.27 13.87
C GLU A 46 -7.38 -2.89 13.57
N ARG A 47 -6.58 -1.82 13.66
CA ARG A 47 -6.98 -0.42 13.38
C ARG A 47 -6.87 -0.12 11.89
N VAL A 48 -7.47 -0.97 11.05
CA VAL A 48 -7.31 -0.90 9.59
C VAL A 48 -8.31 0.10 8.99
N GLY A 49 -7.91 1.38 8.92
CA GLY A 49 -8.52 2.42 8.08
C GLY A 49 -7.74 2.63 6.78
N ALA A 50 -7.99 3.72 6.06
CA ALA A 50 -7.06 4.17 5.02
C ALA A 50 -5.72 4.54 5.68
N ILE A 51 -4.69 3.74 5.42
CA ILE A 51 -3.35 3.95 5.97
C ILE A 51 -2.51 4.68 4.93
N GLU A 52 -2.21 5.95 5.20
CA GLU A 52 -1.22 6.70 4.43
C GLU A 52 0.17 6.45 5.01
N LEU A 53 1.08 5.90 4.19
CA LEU A 53 2.49 5.75 4.52
C LEU A 53 3.20 7.11 4.40
N CYS A 54 2.99 7.97 5.39
CA CYS A 54 3.66 9.27 5.48
C CYS A 54 4.75 9.21 6.55
N LEU A 55 5.98 9.60 6.20
CA LEU A 55 6.98 9.94 7.21
C LEU A 55 6.58 11.28 7.82
N ASP A 56 6.21 11.28 9.09
CA ASP A 56 6.10 12.51 9.85
C ASP A 56 7.41 13.30 9.76
N GLY A 57 7.39 14.40 9.00
CA GLY A 57 8.47 15.38 8.91
C GLY A 57 9.55 15.14 7.84
N ALA A 58 9.37 14.21 6.90
CA ALA A 58 10.23 14.12 5.71
C ALA A 58 9.40 14.31 4.45
N GLU A 59 9.73 15.34 3.66
CA GLU A 59 9.17 15.53 2.32
C GLU A 59 9.26 14.20 1.54
N PRO A 60 8.19 13.70 0.90
CA PRO A 60 8.19 12.42 0.19
C PRO A 60 9.24 12.36 -0.95
N GLU A 61 9.75 13.52 -1.36
CA GLU A 61 10.83 13.71 -2.34
C GLU A 61 12.24 13.43 -1.78
N SER A 62 12.40 13.41 -0.45
CA SER A 62 13.69 13.17 0.22
C SER A 62 14.02 11.68 0.41
N VAL A 63 13.03 10.80 0.22
CA VAL A 63 13.21 9.35 0.39
C VAL A 63 13.48 8.69 -0.97
N PRO A 64 14.56 7.90 -1.08
CA PRO A 64 14.82 7.12 -2.28
C PRO A 64 13.60 6.27 -2.67
N GLN A 65 13.27 6.25 -3.96
CA GLN A 65 12.12 5.48 -4.46
C GLN A 65 12.22 3.99 -4.10
N GLU A 66 13.43 3.42 -4.11
CA GLU A 66 13.67 2.04 -3.68
C GLU A 66 13.21 1.81 -2.22
N VAL A 67 13.48 2.74 -1.31
CA VAL A 67 13.05 2.62 0.10
C VAL A 67 11.52 2.69 0.22
N ARG A 68 10.88 3.56 -0.57
CA ARG A 68 9.42 3.67 -0.61
C ARG A 68 8.76 2.40 -1.14
N ASP A 69 9.31 1.86 -2.22
CA ASP A 69 8.84 0.63 -2.86
C ASP A 69 8.92 -0.55 -1.89
N GLU A 70 10.05 -0.69 -1.20
CA GLU A 70 10.22 -1.73 -0.19
C GLU A 70 9.30 -1.54 1.01
N ALA A 71 9.06 -0.30 1.44
CA ALA A 71 8.10 -0.03 2.52
C ALA A 71 6.67 -0.45 2.11
N SER A 72 6.24 -0.17 0.88
CA SER A 72 4.95 -0.63 0.36
C SER A 72 4.86 -2.17 0.32
N LEU A 73 5.94 -2.84 -0.10
CA LEU A 73 5.99 -4.30 -0.13
C LEU A 73 5.96 -4.92 1.28
N VAL A 74 6.66 -4.34 2.25
CA VAL A 74 6.60 -4.77 3.66
C VAL A 74 5.16 -4.72 4.19
N VAL A 75 4.46 -3.60 3.96
CA VAL A 75 3.07 -3.46 4.38
C VAL A 75 2.18 -4.48 3.67
N ALA A 76 2.38 -4.70 2.37
CA ALA A 76 1.64 -5.73 1.64
C ALA A 76 1.89 -7.13 2.20
N VAL A 77 3.14 -7.49 2.52
CA VAL A 77 3.47 -8.78 3.17
C VAL A 77 2.76 -8.90 4.52
N ALA A 78 2.74 -7.84 5.32
CA ALA A 78 2.05 -7.85 6.62
C ALA A 78 0.53 -8.03 6.49
N VAL A 79 -0.09 -7.39 5.48
CA VAL A 79 -1.54 -7.48 5.24
C VAL A 79 -1.94 -8.81 4.61
N THR A 80 -1.14 -9.31 3.66
CA THR A 80 -1.51 -10.46 2.82
C THR A 80 -0.91 -11.79 3.28
N GLY A 81 0.14 -11.75 4.11
CA GLY A 81 0.95 -12.92 4.45
C GLY A 81 1.74 -13.50 3.27
N ARG A 82 1.84 -12.77 2.15
CA ARG A 82 2.44 -13.26 0.90
C ARG A 82 3.76 -12.55 0.59
N LEU A 83 4.75 -13.31 0.13
CA LEU A 83 6.06 -12.80 -0.30
C LEU A 83 6.14 -12.47 -1.79
N ASP A 84 5.18 -12.94 -2.58
CA ASP A 84 5.15 -12.77 -4.03
C ASP A 84 4.43 -11.48 -4.48
N ASN A 85 4.27 -10.53 -3.56
CA ASN A 85 3.76 -9.19 -3.87
C ASN A 85 4.76 -8.45 -4.78
N ARG A 86 4.22 -7.66 -5.70
CA ARG A 86 4.96 -6.84 -6.66
C ARG A 86 4.28 -5.49 -6.83
N ILE A 87 5.07 -4.48 -7.15
CA ILE A 87 4.57 -3.18 -7.58
C ILE A 87 4.41 -3.21 -9.10
N VAL A 88 3.22 -2.83 -9.58
CA VAL A 88 2.91 -2.62 -10.99
C VAL A 88 2.48 -1.18 -11.22
N GLU A 89 2.84 -0.64 -12.38
CA GLU A 89 2.38 0.68 -12.82
C GLU A 89 1.20 0.47 -13.76
N LEU A 90 0.07 1.12 -13.44
CA LEU A 90 -1.17 1.04 -14.17
C LEU A 90 -1.50 2.42 -14.75
N GLU A 91 -1.78 2.48 -16.04
CA GLU A 91 -2.31 3.68 -16.67
C GLU A 91 -3.83 3.73 -16.48
N THR A 92 -4.30 4.81 -15.86
CA THR A 92 -5.72 5.12 -15.76
C THR A 92 -6.04 6.32 -16.65
N GLU A 93 -7.23 6.36 -17.23
CA GLU A 93 -7.67 7.49 -18.06
C GLU A 93 -7.81 8.78 -17.23
N GLU A 94 -8.15 8.64 -15.94
CA GLU A 94 -8.61 9.75 -15.10
C GLU A 94 -7.48 10.40 -14.30
N ILE A 95 -6.63 9.58 -13.67
CA ILE A 95 -5.59 10.04 -12.75
C ILE A 95 -4.17 9.80 -13.28
N GLY A 96 -4.04 9.26 -14.50
CA GLY A 96 -2.76 8.93 -15.10
C GLY A 96 -2.14 7.67 -14.50
N VAL A 97 -0.81 7.64 -14.37
CA VAL A 97 -0.07 6.46 -13.90
C VAL A 97 -0.20 6.31 -12.38
N VAL A 98 -0.68 5.14 -11.95
CA VAL A 98 -0.82 4.76 -10.55
C VAL A 98 0.04 3.54 -10.27
N ARG A 99 0.69 3.50 -9.10
CA ARG A 99 1.51 2.37 -8.67
C ARG A 99 0.72 1.53 -7.67
N VAL A 100 0.52 0.25 -7.97
CA VAL A 100 -0.31 -0.66 -7.18
C VAL A 100 0.53 -1.86 -6.73
N VAL A 101 0.35 -2.29 -5.47
CA VAL A 101 0.92 -3.54 -4.99
C VAL A 101 -0.09 -4.65 -5.18
N THR A 102 0.31 -5.73 -5.85
CA THR A 102 -0.53 -6.91 -6.08
C THR A 102 0.32 -8.18 -6.11
N ASP A 103 -0.33 -9.34 -5.99
CA ASP A 103 0.37 -10.62 -6.11
C ASP A 103 0.87 -10.89 -7.54
N SER A 104 1.91 -11.71 -7.64
CA SER A 104 2.59 -12.03 -8.90
C SER A 104 1.65 -12.53 -10.01
N GLY A 105 0.63 -13.34 -9.67
CA GLY A 105 -0.32 -13.86 -10.66
C GLY A 105 -1.17 -12.76 -11.28
N THR A 106 -1.60 -11.79 -10.49
CA THR A 106 -2.34 -10.62 -10.97
C THR A 106 -1.43 -9.64 -11.71
N ALA A 107 -0.20 -9.44 -11.25
CA ALA A 107 0.79 -8.57 -11.91
C ALA A 107 1.14 -9.06 -13.32
N ASP A 108 1.17 -10.37 -13.52
CA ASP A 108 1.51 -11.01 -14.80
C ASP A 108 0.28 -11.19 -15.72
N ASP A 109 -0.93 -10.78 -15.28
CA ASP A 109 -2.19 -10.86 -16.02
C ASP A 109 -2.66 -9.47 -16.50
N PRO A 110 -2.51 -9.15 -17.80
CA PRO A 110 -2.90 -7.86 -18.35
C PRO A 110 -4.40 -7.56 -18.24
N GLU A 111 -5.26 -8.58 -18.28
CA GLU A 111 -6.71 -8.37 -18.18
C GLU A 111 -7.07 -7.94 -16.76
N ARG A 112 -6.51 -8.60 -15.75
CA ARG A 112 -6.69 -8.19 -14.35
C ARG A 112 -6.09 -6.83 -14.03
N CYS A 113 -4.91 -6.53 -14.56
CA CYS A 113 -4.30 -5.20 -14.40
C CYS A 113 -5.20 -4.10 -14.98
N LYS A 114 -5.84 -4.37 -16.12
CA LYS A 114 -6.81 -3.46 -16.72
C LYS A 114 -8.06 -3.32 -15.85
N GLU A 115 -8.62 -4.42 -15.33
CA GLU A 115 -9.77 -4.37 -14.43
C GLU A 115 -9.50 -3.51 -13.19
N ILE A 116 -8.29 -3.61 -12.62
CA ILE A 116 -7.87 -2.77 -11.49
C ILE A 116 -7.77 -1.30 -11.91
N ALA A 117 -7.17 -0.99 -13.05
CA ALA A 117 -7.06 0.38 -13.56
C ALA A 117 -8.44 1.02 -13.80
N ASP A 118 -9.35 0.27 -14.44
CA ASP A 118 -10.73 0.69 -14.71
C ASP A 118 -11.48 0.94 -13.39
N PHE A 119 -11.32 0.05 -12.41
CA PHE A 119 -11.94 0.21 -11.08
C PHE A 119 -11.43 1.46 -10.35
N ILE A 120 -10.12 1.71 -10.39
CA ILE A 120 -9.52 2.90 -9.75
C ILE A 120 -10.05 4.18 -10.41
N GLY A 121 -10.09 4.22 -11.75
CA GLY A 121 -10.62 5.38 -12.50
C GLY A 121 -12.09 5.65 -12.18
N GLU A 122 -12.92 4.62 -12.18
CA GLU A 122 -14.34 4.74 -11.84
C GLU A 122 -14.55 5.21 -10.40
N ARG A 123 -13.77 4.68 -9.44
CA ARG A 123 -13.83 5.11 -8.05
C ARG A 123 -13.45 6.59 -7.89
N HIS A 124 -12.40 7.04 -8.58
CA HIS A 124 -12.01 8.44 -8.57
C HIS A 124 -13.11 9.35 -9.10
N ARG A 125 -13.75 8.97 -10.22
CA ARG A 125 -14.87 9.70 -10.81
C ARG A 125 -16.05 9.82 -9.85
N GLN A 126 -16.38 8.75 -9.13
CA GLN A 126 -17.45 8.75 -8.12
C GLN A 126 -17.10 9.68 -6.94
N ASP A 127 -15.85 9.63 -6.47
CA ASP A 127 -15.40 10.50 -5.38
C ASP A 127 -15.43 11.99 -5.80
N GLU A 128 -15.06 12.31 -7.05
CA GLU A 128 -15.19 13.67 -7.61
C GLU A 128 -16.65 14.12 -7.73
N GLU A 129 -17.56 13.24 -8.17
CA GLU A 129 -19.00 13.54 -8.24
C GLU A 129 -19.56 13.85 -6.86
N LEU A 130 -19.25 12.99 -5.87
CA LEU A 130 -19.68 13.18 -4.47
C LEU A 130 -19.14 14.49 -3.90
N ARG A 131 -17.88 14.82 -4.18
CA ARG A 131 -17.28 16.10 -3.80
C ARG A 131 -18.02 17.28 -4.43
N GLY A 132 -18.33 17.22 -5.73
CA GLY A 132 -19.08 18.26 -6.41
C GLY A 132 -20.49 18.47 -5.83
N ILE A 133 -21.18 17.39 -5.44
CA ILE A 133 -22.46 17.46 -4.75
C ILE A 133 -22.32 18.12 -3.37
N ALA A 134 -21.29 17.75 -2.60
CA ALA A 134 -21.02 18.35 -1.30
C ALA A 134 -20.73 19.85 -1.41
N GLU A 135 -19.92 20.26 -2.39
CA GLU A 135 -19.60 21.67 -2.67
C GLU A 135 -20.86 22.50 -2.97
N VAL A 136 -21.74 22.01 -3.86
CA VAL A 136 -23.00 22.70 -4.21
C VAL A 136 -23.99 22.70 -3.04
N SER A 137 -23.93 21.71 -2.16
CA SER A 137 -24.80 21.56 -1.00
C SER A 137 -24.29 22.31 0.25
N GLY A 138 -23.11 22.93 0.20
CA GLY A 138 -22.47 23.57 1.34
C GLY A 138 -22.04 22.59 2.45
N LEU A 139 -21.82 21.32 2.09
CA LEU A 139 -21.33 20.28 2.98
C LEU A 139 -19.79 20.22 2.95
N PRO A 140 -19.14 19.73 4.03
CA PRO A 140 -17.70 19.51 4.03
C PRO A 140 -17.28 18.50 2.96
N THR A 141 -16.13 18.74 2.33
CA THR A 141 -15.57 17.91 1.26
C THR A 141 -14.39 17.03 1.69
N ASP A 142 -13.88 17.23 2.91
CA ASP A 142 -12.80 16.42 3.47
C ASP A 142 -13.40 15.23 4.24
N VAL A 143 -13.37 14.06 3.63
CA VAL A 143 -13.73 12.76 4.24
C VAL A 143 -12.56 11.81 4.06
#